data_AF-K1REF5-F1
#
_entry.id   AF-K1REF5-F1
#
_cell.length_a   1.000
_cell.length_b   1.000
_cell.length_c   1.000
_cell.angle_alpha   90.00
_cell.angle_beta   90.00
_cell.angle_gamma   90.00
#
_symmetry.space_group_name_H-M   'P 1'
#
loop_
_entity.id
_entity.type
_entity.pdbx_description
1 polymer ?
#
loop_
_entity_poly.entity_id
_entity_poly.type
_entity_poly.pdbx_seq_one_letter_code
_entity_poly.pdbx_strand_id
1 'polypeptide(L)' 'MESQRKRLNSCASRLALRYDGAIIRHPDIKRDSLFFCDGVHLSKLANAVFLNTLQGGLEAILTKGHACYPA' A
#
# COMPACT_ATOMS: atom_id res chain seq x y z
N MET A 1 -8.13 -16.66 -4.22
CA MET A 1 -6.95 -15.82 -3.89
C MET A 1 -7.31 -14.42 -3.39
N GLU A 2 -8.20 -13.68 -4.06
CA GLU A 2 -8.47 -12.28 -3.69
C GLU A 2 -9.01 -12.07 -2.27
N SER A 3 -9.88 -12.97 -1.79
CA SER A 3 -10.38 -12.95 -0.41
C SER A 3 -9.28 -13.15 0.64
N GLN A 4 -8.32 -14.03 0.35
CA GLN A 4 -7.18 -14.29 1.24
C GLN A 4 -6.23 -13.10 1.30
N ARG A 5 -5.96 -12.45 0.14
CA ARG A 5 -5.19 -11.21 0.06
C ARG A 5 -5.83 -10.11 0.92
N LYS A 6 -7.14 -9.89 0.79
CA LYS A 6 -7.89 -8.93 1.61
C LYS A 6 -7.80 -9.25 3.10
N ARG A 7 -7.91 -10.53 3.48
CA ARG A 7 -7.79 -10.98 4.87
C ARG A 7 -6.40 -10.72 5.44
N LEU A 8 -5.35 -11.01 4.67
CA LEU A 8 -3.97 -10.75 5.05
C LEU A 8 -3.72 -9.25 5.25
N ASN A 9 -4.14 -8.42 4.29
CA ASN A 9 -4.00 -6.96 4.38
C ASN A 9 -4.74 -6.39 5.60
N SER A 10 -5.94 -6.89 5.89
CA SER A 10 -6.71 -6.49 7.07
C SER A 10 -5.99 -6.87 8.38
N CYS A 11 -5.42 -8.08 8.44
CA CYS A 11 -4.64 -8.56 9.58
C CYS A 11 -3.38 -7.70 9.79
N ALA A 12 -2.58 -7.49 8.74
CA ALA A 12 -1.36 -6.69 8.79
C ALA A 12 -1.65 -5.23 9.19
N SER A 13 -2.70 -4.63 8.62
CA SER A 13 -3.14 -3.27 8.97
C SER A 13 -3.49 -3.15 10.44
N ARG A 14 -4.27 -4.11 10.97
CA ARG A 14 -4.66 -4.13 12.38
C ARG A 14 -3.44 -4.30 13.28
N LEU A 15 -2.49 -5.15 12.89
CA LEU A 15 -1.27 -5.38 13.64
C LEU A 15 -0.41 -4.11 13.69
N ALA A 16 -0.21 -3.44 12.55
CA ALA A 16 0.55 -2.19 12.48
C ALA A 16 -0.03 -1.14 13.43
N LEU A 17 -1.35 -0.87 13.34
CA LEU A 17 -2.01 0.12 14.18
C LEU A 17 -2.02 -0.25 15.67
N ARG A 18 -2.03 -1.55 16.00
CA ARG A 18 -1.98 -2.02 17.40
C ARG A 18 -0.65 -1.69 18.08
N TYR A 19 0.44 -1.57 17.31
CA TYR A 19 1.78 -1.28 17.81
C TYR A 19 2.24 0.14 17.42
N ASP A 20 1.30 1.09 17.34
CA ASP A 20 1.54 2.50 16.98
C ASP A 20 2.27 2.70 15.64
N GLY A 21 2.19 1.70 14.76
CA GLY A 21 2.65 1.80 13.39
C GLY A 21 1.65 2.55 12.51
N ALA A 22 2.08 2.82 11.28
CA ALA A 22 1.27 3.50 10.29
C ALA A 22 1.08 2.64 9.03
N ILE A 23 0.06 2.96 8.24
CA ILE A 23 -0.29 2.22 7.03
C ILE A 23 -0.17 3.13 5.81
N ILE A 24 0.55 2.66 4.78
CA ILE A 24 0.54 3.24 3.45
C ILE A 24 -0.25 2.30 2.53
N ARG A 25 -1.33 2.81 1.95
CA ARG A 25 -2.24 2.11 1.04
C ARG A 25 -1.94 2.52 -0.39
N HIS A 26 -2.22 1.61 -1.33
CA HIS A 26 -2.07 1.85 -2.76
C HIS A 26 -3.40 1.56 -3.48
N PRO A 27 -4.43 2.41 -3.32
CA PRO A 27 -5.76 2.18 -3.92
C PRO A 27 -5.72 2.15 -5.45
N ASP A 28 -4.72 2.80 -6.04
CA ASP A 28 -4.56 2.95 -7.49
C ASP A 28 -3.87 1.74 -8.14
N ILE A 29 -3.23 0.87 -7.34
CA ILE A 29 -2.58 -0.35 -7.84
C ILE A 29 -3.61 -1.49 -7.92
N LYS A 30 -4.28 -1.59 -9.08
CA LYS A 30 -5.27 -2.62 -9.42
C LYS A 30 -4.71 -3.63 -10.43
N ARG A 31 -5.26 -4.85 -10.43
CA ARG A 31 -4.69 -6.04 -11.09
C ARG A 31 -4.54 -5.94 -12.61
N ASP A 32 -5.29 -5.09 -13.29
CA ASP A 32 -5.62 -5.37 -14.69
C ASP A 32 -4.67 -4.74 -15.73
N SER A 33 -3.76 -3.86 -15.32
CA SER A 33 -2.75 -3.27 -16.24
C SER A 33 -1.42 -2.87 -15.58
N LEU A 34 -1.32 -3.02 -14.26
CA LEU A 34 -0.21 -2.51 -13.46
C LEU A 34 0.80 -3.59 -13.05
N PHE A 35 0.56 -4.83 -13.46
CA PHE A 35 1.41 -5.97 -13.14
C PHE A 35 2.03 -6.56 -14.41
N PHE A 36 3.18 -7.22 -14.26
CA PHE A 36 3.68 -8.15 -15.26
C PHE A 36 2.73 -9.36 -15.38
N CYS A 37 2.98 -10.23 -16.37
CA CYS A 37 2.15 -11.41 -16.64
C CYS A 37 2.02 -12.39 -15.46
N ASP A 38 2.84 -12.24 -14.41
CA ASP A 38 2.78 -13.03 -13.18
C ASP A 38 1.72 -12.55 -12.16
N GLY A 39 1.13 -11.38 -12.35
CA GLY A 39 0.13 -10.81 -11.44
C GLY A 39 0.66 -10.46 -10.05
N VAL A 40 1.98 -10.38 -9.86
CA VAL A 40 2.66 -10.10 -8.58
C VAL A 40 3.62 -8.93 -8.72
N HIS A 41 4.48 -8.93 -9.74
CA HIS A 41 5.47 -7.88 -9.93
C HIS A 41 4.85 -6.69 -10.66
N LEU A 42 5.12 -5.48 -10.15
CA LEU A 42 4.64 -4.25 -10.74
C LEU A 42 5.33 -3.98 -12.08
N SER A 43 4.58 -3.51 -13.07
CA SER A 43 5.15 -2.94 -14.29
C SER A 43 5.97 -1.68 -13.98
N LYS A 44 6.78 -1.21 -14.93
CA LYS A 44 7.57 0.02 -14.74
C LYS A 44 6.72 1.22 -14.33
N LEU A 45 5.56 1.39 -14.96
CA LEU A 45 4.61 2.46 -14.64
C LEU A 45 4.06 2.30 -13.22
N ALA A 46 3.61 1.10 -12.86
CA ALA A 46 3.05 0.83 -11.55
C ALA A 46 4.08 0.97 -10.43
N ASN A 47 5.34 0.64 -10.71
CA ASN A 47 6.44 0.86 -9.78
C ASN A 47 6.68 2.35 -9.52
N ALA A 48 6.58 3.20 -10.55
CA ALA A 48 6.66 4.65 -10.37
C ALA A 48 5.51 5.18 -9.50
N VAL A 49 4.29 4.69 -9.72
CA VAL A 49 3.12 5.02 -8.88
C VAL A 49 3.34 4.57 -7.43
N PHE A 50 3.80 3.33 -7.24
CA PHE A 50 4.11 2.76 -5.93
C PHE A 50 5.11 3.64 -5.15
N LEU A 51 6.24 3.99 -5.77
CA LEU A 51 7.28 4.81 -5.14
C LEU A 51 6.79 6.21 -4.80
N ASN A 52 6.01 6.83 -5.69
CA ASN A 52 5.43 8.15 -5.44
C ASN A 52 4.47 8.14 -4.23
N THR A 53 3.58 7.14 -4.14
CA THR A 53 2.68 6.98 -2.99
C THR A 53 3.46 6.67 -1.71
N LEU A 54 4.51 5.85 -1.79
CA LEU A 54 5.37 5.52 -0.66
C LEU A 54 6.05 6.77 -0.10
N GLN A 55 6.62 7.61 -0.98
CA GLN A 55 7.24 8.87 -0.59
C GLN A 55 6.23 9.80 0.11
N GLY A 56 5.08 10.07 -0.53
CA GLY A 56 4.06 10.93 0.07
C GLY A 56 3.50 10.39 1.38
N GLY A 57 3.43 9.06 1.52
CA GLY A 57 3.02 8.40 2.76
C GLY A 57 4.04 8.57 3.88
N LEU A 58 5.33 8.37 3.60
CA LEU A 58 6.39 8.60 4.57
C LEU A 58 6.41 10.07 5.02
N GLU A 59 6.28 11.02 4.09
CA GLU A 59 6.19 12.44 4.41
C GLU A 59 4.99 12.73 5.32
N ALA A 60 3.80 12.21 5.00
CA ALA A 60 2.60 12.42 5.82
C ALA A 60 2.72 11.81 7.22
N ILE A 61 3.29 10.61 7.34
CA ILE A 61 3.49 9.92 8.63
C ILE A 61 4.49 10.70 9.49
N LEU A 62 5.66 11.05 8.94
CA LEU A 62 6.76 11.66 9.69
C LEU A 62 6.53 13.13 10.04
N THR A 63 5.80 13.87 9.20
CA THR A 63 5.62 15.33 9.41
C THR A 63 4.25 15.72 9.94
N LYS A 64 3.19 14.98 9.59
CA LYS A 64 1.80 15.31 9.95
C LYS A 64 1.22 14.37 11.00
N GLY A 65 1.95 13.32 11.39
CA GLY A 65 1.48 12.33 12.37
C GLY A 65 0.30 11.48 11.90
N HIS A 66 0.11 11.34 10.58
CA HIS A 66 -0.97 10.52 10.04
C HIS A 66 -0.67 9.03 10.27
N ALA A 67 -1.61 8.28 10.87
CA ALA A 67 -1.47 6.83 11.03
C ALA A 67 -1.86 6.04 9.76
N CYS A 68 -2.51 6.68 8.78
CA CYS A 68 -2.94 6.07 7.53
C CYS A 68 -2.75 7.06 6.36
N TYR A 69 -2.22 6.57 5.25
CA TYR A 69 -2.05 7.35 4.03
C TYR A 69 -2.37 6.52 2.77
N PRO A 70 -3.10 7.06 1.78
CA PRO A 70 -3.98 8.22 1.94
C PRO A 70 -4.98 8.00 3.08
N ALA A 71 -5.43 9.11 3.69
CA ALA A 71 -6.34 9.10 4.85
C ALA A 71 -7.63 8.30 4.55
#